data_AF-A0A254QTZ3-F1
#
_entry.id   AF-A0A254QTZ3-F1
#
_cell.length_a   1.000
_cell.length_b   1.000
_cell.length_c   1.000
_cell.angle_alpha   90.00
_cell.angle_beta   90.00
_cell.angle_gamma   90.00
#
_symmetry.space_group_name_H-M   'P 1'
#
loop_
_entity.id
_entity.type
_entity.pdbx_description
1 polymer ?
#
loop_
_entity_poly.entity_id
_entity_poly.type
_entity_poly.pdbx_seq_one_letter_code
_entity_poly.pdbx_strand_id
1 'polypeptide(L)'
;MVPRRAITERTLVMDKTQQLHDQPCPKKGPTMLRMVTDALHASGLVPPSRPETGLPPYYNRENISDFYLEKHSGGWVANIVFRHVPPGIGNMLGSPDAHPYKDRRDAFLHGATLLSLIITGSPDLPFIVAEDTIIAFG
;
A
#
# COMPACT_ATOMS: atom_id res chain seq x y z
N MET A 1 26.88 66.16 25.13
CA MET A 1 25.90 65.22 25.70
C MET A 1 24.56 65.51 25.04
N VAL A 2 24.17 64.70 24.04
CA VAL A 2 22.95 64.90 23.24
C VAL A 2 22.02 63.71 23.51
N PRO A 3 20.79 63.91 24.03
CA PRO A 3 19.85 62.81 24.20
C PRO A 3 19.17 62.45 22.88
N ARG A 4 18.86 61.15 22.81
CA ARG A 4 18.50 60.35 21.65
C ARG A 4 17.11 60.68 21.11
N ARG A 5 16.98 60.56 19.79
CA ARG A 5 15.74 60.68 19.01
C ARG A 5 14.73 59.60 19.40
N ALA A 6 13.46 60.00 19.46
CA ALA A 6 12.30 59.12 19.51
C ALA A 6 12.22 58.28 18.23
N ILE A 7 11.91 56.99 18.39
CA ILE A 7 11.56 56.09 17.29
C ILE A 7 10.18 55.53 17.63
N THR A 8 9.21 55.86 16.79
CA THR A 8 7.83 55.38 16.77
C THR A 8 7.80 53.87 16.54
N GLU A 9 7.30 53.11 17.51
CA GLU A 9 7.00 51.69 17.34
C GLU A 9 5.78 51.53 16.41
N ARG A 10 6.02 50.99 15.21
CA ARG A 10 4.96 50.47 14.35
C ARG A 10 4.69 49.03 14.79
N THR A 11 3.55 48.83 15.44
CA THR A 11 2.96 47.51 15.67
C THR A 11 2.70 46.83 14.32
N LEU A 12 3.52 45.85 13.98
CA LEU A 12 3.32 44.98 12.83
C LEU A 12 2.48 43.79 13.32
N VAL A 13 1.19 43.81 12.99
CA VAL A 13 0.30 42.67 13.20
C VAL A 13 0.82 41.53 12.32
N MET A 14 1.28 40.44 12.95
CA MET A 14 1.65 39.21 12.25
C MET A 14 0.36 38.59 11.71
N ASP A 15 0.17 38.70 10.39
CA ASP A 15 -0.80 37.91 9.65
C ASP A 15 -0.43 36.42 9.78
N LYS A 16 -1.16 35.72 10.66
CA LYS A 16 -1.09 34.27 10.81
C LYS A 16 -1.89 33.61 9.70
N THR A 17 -1.50 33.73 8.45
CA THR A 17 -2.06 32.87 7.40
C THR A 17 -1.05 32.69 6.26
N GLN A 18 -0.02 31.87 6.49
CA GLN A 18 0.64 31.05 5.46
C GLN A 18 1.83 30.27 6.04
N GLN A 19 1.53 29.18 6.77
CA GLN A 19 2.42 28.03 6.87
C GLN A 19 1.56 26.76 6.91
N LEU A 20 0.85 26.48 5.81
CA LEU A 20 0.54 25.10 5.50
C LEU A 20 1.84 24.53 4.94
N HIS A 21 2.49 23.73 5.78
CA HIS A 21 3.73 23.05 5.51
C HIS A 21 3.76 22.47 4.10
N ASP A 22 4.67 22.98 3.27
CA ASP A 22 5.45 22.16 2.34
C ASP A 22 6.17 21.10 3.18
N GLN A 23 5.44 20.06 3.59
CA GLN A 23 6.09 18.83 4.00
C GLN A 23 6.71 18.26 2.72
N PRO A 24 8.03 17.99 2.69
CA PRO A 24 8.59 17.25 1.58
C PRO A 24 7.83 15.93 1.50
N CYS A 25 7.12 15.71 0.39
CA CYS A 25 6.50 14.42 0.09
C CYS A 25 7.51 13.33 0.48
N PRO A 26 7.16 12.39 1.37
CA PRO A 26 8.08 11.28 1.63
C PRO A 26 8.41 10.69 0.27
N LYS A 27 9.69 10.57 -0.08
CA LYS A 27 10.12 9.91 -1.32
C LYS A 27 9.55 8.50 -1.25
N LYS A 28 8.34 8.32 -1.81
CA LYS A 28 7.50 7.16 -1.56
C LYS A 28 8.16 6.05 -2.34
N GLY A 29 8.88 5.18 -1.64
CA GLY A 29 9.27 3.89 -2.18
C GLY A 29 8.04 3.20 -2.79
N PRO A 30 8.24 2.25 -3.73
CA PRO A 30 7.11 1.55 -4.33
C PRO A 30 6.19 0.98 -3.25
N THR A 31 4.88 1.10 -3.40
CA THR A 31 3.93 0.47 -2.48
C THR A 31 4.07 -1.05 -2.58
N MET A 32 3.69 -1.78 -1.53
CA MET A 32 3.72 -3.25 -1.57
C MET A 32 2.91 -3.80 -2.75
N LEU A 33 1.75 -3.20 -3.02
CA LEU A 33 0.96 -3.50 -4.21
C LEU A 33 1.80 -3.36 -5.48
N ARG A 34 2.47 -2.21 -5.66
CA ARG A 34 3.27 -1.93 -6.85
C ARG A 34 4.44 -2.90 -7.00
N MET A 35 5.12 -3.22 -5.90
CA MET A 35 6.21 -4.20 -5.91
C MET A 35 5.75 -5.58 -6.42
N VAL A 36 4.62 -6.08 -5.93
CA VAL A 36 4.08 -7.38 -6.34
C VAL A 36 3.58 -7.33 -7.78
N THR A 37 2.82 -6.30 -8.16
CA THR A 37 2.29 -6.18 -9.53
C THR A 37 3.41 -6.04 -10.55
N ASP A 38 4.45 -5.24 -10.26
CA ASP A 38 5.59 -5.06 -11.16
C ASP A 38 6.35 -6.38 -11.36
N ALA A 39 6.54 -7.16 -10.29
CA ALA A 39 7.18 -8.48 -10.38
C ALA A 39 6.35 -9.49 -11.21
N LEU A 40 5.03 -9.51 -11.04
CA LEU A 40 4.13 -10.36 -11.84
C LEU A 40 4.10 -9.95 -13.32
N HIS A 41 4.15 -8.65 -13.60
CA HIS A 41 4.23 -8.14 -14.97
C HIS A 41 5.58 -8.48 -15.61
N ALA A 42 6.69 -8.33 -14.87
CA ALA A 42 8.02 -8.61 -15.36
C ALA A 42 8.23 -10.09 -15.71
N SER A 43 7.54 -11.01 -15.02
CA SER A 43 7.61 -12.45 -15.30
C SER A 43 6.77 -12.91 -16.49
N GLY A 44 5.97 -12.02 -17.10
CA GLY A 44 5.10 -12.38 -18.23
C GLY A 44 3.94 -13.31 -17.88
N LEU A 45 3.67 -13.54 -16.58
CA LEU A 45 2.60 -14.45 -16.12
C LEU A 45 1.21 -13.82 -16.11
N VAL A 46 1.10 -12.50 -16.34
CA VAL A 46 -0.20 -11.82 -16.35
C VAL A 46 -0.95 -12.13 -17.65
N PRO A 47 -2.09 -12.84 -17.61
CA PRO A 47 -2.85 -13.17 -18.80
C PRO A 47 -3.47 -11.90 -19.44
N PRO A 48 -3.71 -11.89 -20.75
CA PRO A 48 -4.34 -10.75 -21.43
C PRO A 48 -5.79 -10.54 -20.94
N SER A 49 -6.52 -11.63 -20.72
CA SER A 49 -7.88 -11.64 -20.18
C SER A 49 -7.89 -11.91 -18.67
N ARG A 50 -8.99 -11.57 -18.02
CA ARG A 50 -9.21 -11.89 -16.60
C ARG A 50 -9.18 -13.42 -16.39
N PRO A 51 -8.41 -13.93 -15.41
CA PRO A 51 -8.41 -15.35 -15.09
C PRO A 51 -9.70 -15.76 -14.36
N GLU A 52 -10.08 -17.03 -14.50
CA GLU A 52 -11.14 -17.65 -13.70
C GLU A 52 -10.55 -18.13 -12.37
N THR A 53 -10.89 -17.46 -11.27
CA THR A 53 -10.30 -17.72 -9.94
C THR A 53 -11.26 -18.40 -8.97
N GLY A 54 -12.52 -18.58 -9.34
CA GLY A 54 -13.60 -19.02 -8.45
C GLY A 54 -14.02 -17.95 -7.41
N LEU A 55 -13.35 -16.79 -7.38
CA LEU A 55 -13.74 -15.68 -6.53
C LEU A 55 -14.93 -14.92 -7.12
N PRO A 56 -15.74 -14.24 -6.28
CA PRO A 56 -16.73 -13.28 -6.76
C PRO A 56 -16.15 -12.30 -7.79
N PRO A 57 -16.92 -11.90 -8.82
CA PRO A 57 -16.41 -11.17 -9.99
C PRO A 57 -15.84 -9.79 -9.67
N TYR A 58 -16.12 -9.23 -8.49
CA TYR A 58 -15.56 -7.96 -8.01
C TYR A 58 -14.18 -8.10 -7.36
N TYR A 59 -13.71 -9.31 -7.06
CA TYR A 59 -12.32 -9.56 -6.65
C TYR A 59 -11.45 -9.86 -7.88
N ASN A 60 -11.08 -8.81 -8.59
CA ASN A 60 -10.30 -8.87 -9.82
C ASN A 60 -9.21 -7.80 -9.85
N ARG A 61 -8.20 -7.97 -10.71
CA ARG A 61 -7.06 -7.06 -10.84
C ARG A 61 -7.46 -5.61 -11.12
N GLU A 62 -8.53 -5.39 -11.90
CA GLU A 62 -9.01 -4.04 -12.22
C GLU A 62 -9.71 -3.36 -11.04
N ASN A 63 -9.96 -4.07 -9.94
CA ASN A 63 -10.67 -3.54 -8.78
C ASN A 63 -9.79 -3.40 -7.54
N ILE A 64 -8.53 -3.86 -7.58
CA ILE A 64 -7.58 -3.71 -6.47
C ILE A 64 -7.19 -2.24 -6.32
N SER A 65 -7.26 -1.73 -5.09
CA SER A 65 -6.86 -0.35 -4.75
C SER A 65 -5.65 -0.29 -3.83
N ASP A 66 -5.45 -1.28 -2.95
CA ASP A 66 -4.31 -1.28 -2.05
C ASP A 66 -3.90 -2.69 -1.61
N PHE A 67 -2.66 -2.83 -1.15
CA PHE A 67 -2.14 -4.00 -0.45
C PHE A 67 -1.22 -3.53 0.67
N TYR A 68 -1.57 -3.87 1.91
CA TYR A 68 -0.81 -3.50 3.08
C TYR A 68 -0.82 -4.62 4.13
N LEU A 69 0.07 -4.48 5.12
CA LEU A 69 0.13 -5.35 6.28
C LEU A 69 -0.32 -4.59 7.52
N GLU A 70 -1.16 -5.24 8.32
CA GLU A 70 -1.65 -4.68 9.57
C GLU A 70 -1.12 -5.49 10.76
N LYS A 71 -0.68 -4.79 11.81
CA LYS A 71 -0.19 -5.43 13.03
C LYS A 71 -1.35 -5.70 13.98
N HIS A 72 -1.62 -6.96 14.26
CA HIS A 72 -2.58 -7.38 15.30
C HIS A 72 -1.83 -7.86 16.55
N SER A 73 -2.54 -7.98 17.68
CA SER A 73 -1.97 -8.46 18.95
C SER A 73 -1.28 -9.82 18.84
N GLY A 74 -1.78 -10.69 17.95
CA GLY A 74 -1.23 -12.03 17.70
C GLY A 74 -0.19 -12.12 16.57
N GLY A 75 0.05 -11.05 15.80
CA GLY A 75 0.89 -11.17 14.61
C GLY A 75 0.65 -10.09 13.56
N TRP A 76 0.72 -10.49 12.30
CA TRP A 76 0.57 -9.66 11.13
C TRP A 76 -0.48 -10.28 10.22
N VAL A 77 -1.33 -9.43 9.66
CA VAL A 77 -2.30 -9.82 8.64
C VAL A 77 -2.02 -9.06 7.36
N ALA A 78 -2.29 -9.70 6.22
CA ALA A 78 -2.24 -9.08 4.91
C ALA A 78 -3.64 -8.68 4.47
N ASN A 79 -3.80 -7.45 3.99
CA ASN A 79 -5.07 -6.90 3.53
C ASN A 79 -4.94 -6.38 2.10
N ILE A 80 -5.80 -6.88 1.20
CA ILE A 80 -5.96 -6.42 -0.17
C ILE A 80 -7.31 -5.71 -0.25
N VAL A 81 -7.29 -4.44 -0.64
CA VAL A 81 -8.48 -3.59 -0.68
C VAL A 81 -9.03 -3.51 -2.10
N PHE A 82 -10.35 -3.50 -2.23
CA PHE A 82 -11.07 -3.35 -3.48
C PHE A 82 -12.00 -2.13 -3.47
N ARG A 83 -12.11 -1.42 -4.61
CA ARG A 83 -12.83 -0.13 -4.70
C ARG A 83 -14.30 -0.21 -5.14
N HIS A 84 -14.68 -1.20 -5.94
CA HIS A 84 -16.02 -1.36 -6.52
C HIS A 84 -16.67 -2.66 -6.05
N VAL A 85 -16.89 -2.78 -4.74
CA VAL A 85 -17.56 -3.94 -4.13
C VAL A 85 -19.02 -3.59 -3.82
N PRO A 86 -20.00 -4.49 -4.01
CA PRO A 86 -21.40 -4.21 -3.70
C PRO A 86 -21.62 -3.79 -2.24
N PRO A 87 -22.62 -2.93 -1.95
CA PRO A 87 -22.95 -2.55 -0.59
C PRO A 87 -23.25 -3.76 0.31
N GLY A 88 -22.78 -3.72 1.56
CA GLY A 88 -22.97 -4.81 2.52
C GLY A 88 -21.97 -5.96 2.38
N ILE A 89 -21.09 -5.94 1.37
CA ILE A 89 -20.00 -6.90 1.21
C ILE A 89 -18.69 -6.25 1.66
N GLY A 90 -17.86 -7.03 2.37
CA GLY A 90 -16.52 -6.59 2.78
C GLY A 90 -15.66 -6.25 1.57
N ASN A 91 -14.98 -5.10 1.61
CA ASN A 91 -14.13 -4.63 0.52
C ASN A 91 -12.67 -5.09 0.66
N MET A 92 -12.40 -6.05 1.55
CA MET A 92 -11.07 -6.55 1.84
C MET A 92 -11.03 -8.07 1.70
N LEU A 93 -9.96 -8.55 1.07
CA LEU A 93 -9.57 -9.95 1.10
C LEU A 93 -8.17 -10.02 1.72
N GLY A 94 -7.97 -10.97 2.62
CA GLY A 94 -6.74 -11.01 3.39
C GLY A 94 -6.52 -12.34 4.08
N SER A 95 -5.42 -12.41 4.83
CA SER A 95 -5.17 -13.53 5.74
C SER A 95 -6.23 -13.58 6.85
N PRO A 96 -6.57 -14.75 7.40
CA PRO A 96 -7.53 -14.85 8.49
C PRO A 96 -7.10 -14.08 9.74
N ASP A 97 -7.92 -13.13 10.19
CA ASP A 97 -7.68 -12.36 11.41
C ASP A 97 -7.59 -13.21 12.68
N ALA A 98 -8.28 -14.36 12.68
CA ALA A 98 -8.28 -15.31 13.80
C ALA A 98 -6.91 -15.98 14.01
N HIS A 99 -6.06 -16.03 12.98
CA HIS A 99 -4.75 -16.66 13.04
C HIS A 99 -3.70 -15.77 12.33
N PRO A 100 -3.33 -14.61 12.91
CA PRO A 100 -2.33 -13.74 12.31
C PRO A 100 -0.97 -14.44 12.19
N TYR A 101 -0.22 -14.10 11.15
CA TYR A 101 1.14 -14.61 10.96
C TYR A 101 2.09 -14.02 11.99
N LYS A 102 2.97 -14.85 12.57
CA LYS A 102 3.96 -14.37 13.53
C LYS A 102 4.88 -13.32 12.90
N ASP A 103 5.31 -13.57 11.67
CA ASP A 103 6.32 -12.80 10.96
C ASP A 103 5.71 -11.96 9.83
N ARG A 104 6.20 -10.73 9.71
CA ARG A 104 5.73 -9.77 8.69
C ARG A 104 5.95 -10.29 7.27
N ARG A 105 7.05 -11.03 7.06
CA ARG A 105 7.41 -11.66 5.79
C ARG A 105 6.39 -12.72 5.38
N ASP A 106 5.92 -13.53 6.31
CA ASP A 106 4.95 -14.58 6.00
C ASP A 106 3.58 -13.99 5.67
N ALA A 107 3.15 -12.95 6.40
CA ALA A 107 1.96 -12.17 6.05
C ALA A 107 2.09 -11.58 4.64
N PHE A 108 3.25 -10.98 4.33
CA PHE A 108 3.53 -10.45 3.00
C PHE A 108 3.43 -11.52 1.91
N LEU A 109 4.10 -12.65 2.08
CA LEU A 109 4.08 -13.74 1.10
C LEU A 109 2.67 -14.30 0.91
N HIS A 110 1.89 -14.43 1.99
CA HIS A 110 0.49 -14.84 1.88
C HIS A 110 -0.35 -13.83 1.08
N GLY A 111 -0.22 -12.54 1.38
CA GLY A 111 -0.89 -11.48 0.61
C GLY A 111 -0.46 -11.45 -0.85
N ALA A 112 0.82 -11.63 -1.12
CA ALA A 112 1.37 -11.74 -2.46
C ALA A 112 0.81 -12.96 -3.22
N THR A 113 0.66 -14.11 -2.55
CA THR A 113 0.04 -15.31 -3.14
C THR A 113 -1.41 -15.06 -3.52
N LEU A 114 -2.18 -14.36 -2.67
CA LEU A 114 -3.54 -13.94 -3.00
C LEU A 114 -3.57 -12.97 -4.18
N LEU A 115 -2.66 -12.00 -4.23
CA LEU A 115 -2.53 -11.09 -5.37
C LEU A 115 -2.19 -11.85 -6.66
N SER A 116 -1.26 -12.80 -6.61
CA SER A 116 -0.92 -13.62 -7.77
C SER A 116 -2.13 -14.40 -8.26
N LEU A 117 -2.90 -15.02 -7.36
CA LEU A 117 -4.14 -15.72 -7.71
C LEU A 117 -5.14 -14.80 -8.40
N ILE A 118 -5.37 -13.59 -7.84
CA ILE A 118 -6.33 -12.63 -8.40
C ILE A 118 -5.89 -12.12 -9.78
N ILE A 119 -4.58 -11.89 -9.97
CA ILE A 119 -4.03 -11.25 -11.16
C ILE A 119 -3.76 -12.24 -12.29
N THR A 120 -3.22 -13.41 -11.95
CA THR A 120 -2.73 -14.42 -12.91
C THR A 120 -3.61 -15.66 -13.01
N GLY A 121 -4.43 -15.93 -12.00
CA GLY A 121 -5.16 -17.20 -11.86
C GLY A 121 -4.34 -18.30 -11.17
N SER A 122 -3.07 -18.05 -10.85
CA SER A 122 -2.21 -18.98 -10.11
C SER A 122 -1.75 -18.37 -8.78
N PRO A 123 -1.72 -19.14 -7.67
CA PRO A 123 -1.14 -18.69 -6.41
C PRO A 123 0.40 -18.60 -6.44
N ASP A 124 1.05 -19.07 -7.51
CA ASP A 124 2.51 -19.14 -7.60
C ASP A 124 3.14 -17.75 -7.63
N LEU A 125 4.24 -17.58 -6.91
CA LEU A 125 5.01 -16.34 -6.87
C LEU A 125 6.22 -16.45 -7.80
N PRO A 126 6.34 -15.60 -8.85
CA PRO A 126 7.51 -15.57 -9.71
C PRO A 126 8.66 -14.77 -9.09
N PHE A 127 8.73 -14.72 -7.77
CA PHE A 127 9.74 -13.95 -7.06
C PHE A 127 10.00 -14.53 -5.68
N ILE A 128 11.17 -14.19 -5.15
CA ILE A 128 11.52 -14.40 -3.75
C ILE A 128 11.63 -13.07 -3.02
N VAL A 129 11.36 -13.10 -1.72
CA VAL A 129 11.64 -11.99 -0.81
C VAL A 129 13.00 -12.25 -0.17
N ALA A 130 13.97 -11.38 -0.43
CA ALA A 130 15.29 -11.38 0.22
C ALA A 130 15.39 -10.13 1.10
N GLU A 131 15.44 -10.34 2.43
CA GLU A 131 15.36 -9.28 3.44
C GLU A 131 14.11 -8.39 3.22
N ASP A 132 14.30 -7.19 2.67
CA ASP A 132 13.25 -6.22 2.36
C ASP A 132 13.08 -5.95 0.85
N THR A 133 13.65 -6.82 0.00
CA THR A 133 13.63 -6.67 -1.47
C THR A 133 12.94 -7.85 -2.14
N ILE A 134 12.16 -7.57 -3.18
CA ILE A 134 11.60 -8.60 -4.07
C ILE A 134 12.56 -8.80 -5.24
N ILE A 135 12.91 -10.07 -5.51
CA ILE A 135 13.70 -10.47 -6.67
C ILE A 135 12.80 -11.31 -7.57
N ALA A 136 12.41 -10.75 -8.72
CA ALA A 136 11.60 -11.43 -9.72
C ALA A 136 12.45 -12.33 -10.62
N PHE A 137 11.89 -13.47 -11.02
CA PHE A 137 12.44 -14.36 -12.04
C PHE A 137 11.76 -14.03 -13.38
N GLY A 138 12.56 -13.83 -14.42
CA GLY A 138 12.10 -13.63 -15.80
C GLY A 138 12.50 -14.79 -16.69
#